data_AF-A0A7J4DCM8-F1
#
_entry.id   AF-A0A7J4DCM8-F1
#
_cell.length_a   1.000
_cell.length_b   1.000
_cell.length_c   1.000
_cell.angle_alpha   90.00
_cell.angle_beta   90.00
_cell.angle_gamma   90.00
#
_symmetry.space_group_name_H-M   'P 1'
#
loop_
_entity.id
_entity.type
_entity.pdbx_description
1 polymer ?
#
loop_
_entity_poly.entity_id
_entity_poly.type
_entity_poly.pdbx_seq_one_letter_code
_entity_poly.pdbx_strand_id
1 'polypeptide(L)' 'MAVDPTNLDLPSKPGVYLFRRADDRVTYVGKATDLRSRVRSYFAPN' A
#
# COMPACT_ATOMS: atom_id res chain seq x y z
N MET A 1 9.72 2.66 -9.11
CA MET A 1 8.81 3.81 -9.04
C MET A 1 8.71 4.21 -7.57
N ALA A 2 9.27 5.34 -7.17
CA ALA A 2 9.15 5.81 -5.79
C ALA A 2 7.72 6.33 -5.60
N VAL A 3 6.91 5.60 -4.83
CA VAL A 3 5.58 6.08 -4.43
C VAL A 3 5.77 7.15 -3.38
N ASP A 4 5.24 8.35 -3.63
CA ASP A 4 5.15 9.40 -2.62
C ASP A 4 4.03 9.01 -1.63
N PRO A 5 4.35 8.63 -0.38
CA PRO A 5 3.35 8.16 0.58
C PRO A 5 2.37 9.26 1.00
N THR A 6 2.76 10.53 0.81
CA THR A 6 1.96 11.70 1.17
C THR A 6 0.81 11.96 0.20
N ASN A 7 0.90 11.45 -1.04
CA ASN A 7 -0.11 11.66 -2.09
C ASN A 7 -0.62 10.33 -2.68
N LEU A 8 -0.85 9.34 -1.81
CA LEU A 8 -1.52 8.09 -2.17
C LEU A 8 -3.04 8.30 -2.18
N ASP A 9 -3.64 8.40 -3.36
CA ASP A 9 -5.08 8.32 -3.56
C ASP A 9 -5.53 6.85 -3.60
N LEU A 10 -5.85 6.33 -2.42
CA LEU A 10 -6.31 4.95 -2.23
C LEU A 10 -7.78 4.94 -1.79
N PRO A 11 -8.56 3.92 -2.18
CA PRO A 11 -9.96 3.80 -1.78
C PRO A 11 -10.08 3.41 -0.30
N SER A 12 -11.02 4.05 0.41
CA SER A 12 -11.47 3.60 1.74
C SER A 12 -12.50 2.48 1.62
N LYS A 13 -12.06 1.32 1.12
CA LYS A 13 -12.90 0.12 0.90
C LYS A 13 -12.11 -1.16 1.16
N PRO A 14 -12.79 -2.31 1.37
CA PRO A 14 -12.13 -3.59 1.47
C PRO A 14 -11.43 -3.99 0.17
N GLY A 15 -10.30 -4.68 0.28
CA GLY A 15 -9.61 -5.22 -0.88
C GLY A 15 -8.25 -5.82 -0.55
N VAL A 16 -7.47 -6.02 -1.61
CA VAL A 16 -6.12 -6.60 -1.57
C VAL A 16 -5.13 -5.58 -2.14
N TYR A 17 -3.93 -5.51 -1.56
CA TYR A 17 -2.80 -4.73 -2.05
C TYR A 17 -1.56 -5.60 -2.16
N LEU A 18 -0.63 -5.18 -3.01
CA LEU A 18 0.65 -5.84 -3.20
C LEU A 18 1.79 -4.82 -3.20
N PHE A 19 2.90 -5.20 -2.60
CA PHE A 19 4.16 -4.50 -2.78
C PHE A 19 5.00 -5.23 -3.81
N ARG A 20 5.62 -4.46 -4.71
CA ARG A 20 6.55 -4.98 -5.72
C ARG A 20 7.89 -4.29 -5.60
N ARG A 21 8.93 -5.00 -6.00
CA ARG A 21 10.25 -4.43 -6.25
C ARG A 21 10.26 -3.69 -7.60
N ALA A 22 11.37 -3.01 -7.87
CA ALA A 22 11.58 -2.30 -9.13
C ALA A 22 11.63 -3.22 -10.36
N ASP A 23 11.87 -4.53 -10.17
CA ASP A 23 11.84 -5.58 -11.19
C ASP A 23 10.44 -6.23 -11.36
N ASP A 24 9.40 -5.58 -10.84
CA ASP A 24 8.01 -6.05 -10.81
C ASP A 24 7.75 -7.35 -10.04
N ARG A 25 8.76 -7.91 -9.36
CA ARG A 25 8.56 -9.06 -8.50
C ARG A 25 7.71 -8.69 -7.28
N VAL A 26 6.59 -9.38 -7.10
CA VAL A 26 5.74 -9.26 -5.91
C VAL A 26 6.51 -9.75 -4.69
N THR A 27 6.58 -8.92 -3.64
CA THR A 27 7.26 -9.25 -2.38
C THR A 27 6.31 -9.47 -1.22
N TYR A 28 5.14 -8.84 -1.27
CA TYR A 28 4.15 -8.92 -0.21
C TYR A 28 2.75 -8.75 -0.79
N VAL A 29 1.79 -9.51 -0.26
CA VAL A 29 0.37 -9.37 -0.55
C VAL A 29 -0.36 -9.27 0.79
N GLY A 30 -1.21 -8.27 0.93
CA GLY A 30 -2.02 -8.07 2.12
C GLY A 30 -3.47 -7.79 1.76
N LYS A 31 -4.39 -8.09 2.68
CA LYS A 31 -5.79 -7.69 2.60
C LYS A 31 -6.12 -6.67 3.68
N ALA A 32 -7.13 -5.84 3.45
CA ALA A 32 -7.65 -4.90 4.43
C ALA A 32 -9.15 -4.68 4.23
N THR A 33 -9.84 -4.30 5.30
CA THR A 33 -11.21 -3.75 5.24
C THR A 33 -11.22 -2.29 4.80
N ASP A 34 -10.11 -1.58 4.98
CA ASP A 34 -9.84 -0.24 4.45
C ASP A 34 -8.41 -0.20 3.88
N LEU A 35 -8.30 -0.15 2.55
CA LEU A 35 -7.03 -0.10 1.85
C LEU A 35 -6.26 1.21 2.11
N ARG A 36 -6.95 2.36 2.16
CA ARG A 36 -6.30 3.66 2.39
C ARG A 36 -5.59 3.68 3.73
N SER A 37 -6.30 3.31 4.79
CA SER A 37 -5.77 3.30 6.15
C SER A 37 -4.65 2.27 6.30
N ARG A 38 -4.84 1.05 5.79
CA ARG A 38 -3.85 -0.02 5.92
C ARG A 38 -2.56 0.24 5.16
N VAL A 39 -2.62 0.76 3.93
CA VAL A 39 -1.41 0.98 3.15
C VAL A 39 -0.61 2.15 3.72
N ARG A 40 -1.27 3.23 4.19
CA ARG A 40 -0.58 4.37 4.81
C ARG A 40 0.17 4.02 6.08
N SER A 41 -0.30 3.03 6.87
CA SER A 41 0.40 2.63 8.10
C SER A 41 1.80 2.06 7.88
N TYR A 42 2.11 1.57 6.67
CA TYR A 42 3.47 1.12 6.34
C TYR A 42 4.48 2.27 6.16
N PHE A 43 4.01 3.51 6.04
CA PHE A 43 4.83 4.70 5.81
C PHE A 43 4.75 5.72 6.96
N ALA A 44 3.97 5.43 8.00
CA ALA A 44 3.93 6.26 9.19
C ALA A 44 5.22 6.08 10.01
N PRO A 45 5.76 7.16 10.62
CA PRO A 45 6.80 7.02 11.62
C PRO A 45 6.28 6.24 12.83
N ASN A 46 7.19 5.55 13.52
CA ASN A 46 6.90 4.88 14.80
C ASN A 46 6.74 5.89 15.93
#